data_AF-A0AAN6UVL9-F1
#
_entry.id   AF-A0AAN6UVL9-F1
#
_cell.length_a   1.000
_cell.length_b   1.000
_cell.length_c   1.000
_cell.angle_alpha   90.00
_cell.angle_beta   90.00
_cell.angle_gamma   90.00
#
_symmetry.space_group_name_H-M   'P 1'
#
loop_
_entity.id
_entity.type
_entity.pdbx_description
1 polymer ?
#
loop_
_entity_poly.entity_id
_entity_poly.type
_entity_poly.pdbx_seq_one_letter_code
_entity_poly.pdbx_strand_id
1 'polypeptide(L)'
;LILDLIRENPATIILDALDECDPGSRHELFEALDEIVAKSENVTKIFLTSRGDGDIVCRLASTPNIYISAQKNSLDIRRFIASELERVVENKQLLVGQVSDKLRQEIMDALNERADGMYVPAEVLAGYRPPD
;
A
#
# COMPACT_ATOMS: atom_id res chain seq x y z
N LEU A 1 -17.49 20.80 11.59
CA LEU A 1 -16.72 21.15 10.37
C LEU A 1 -16.91 20.12 9.25
N ILE A 2 -16.41 18.88 9.37
CA ILE A 2 -16.58 17.87 8.30
C ILE A 2 -18.07 17.54 8.07
N LEU A 3 -18.82 17.31 9.15
CA LEU A 3 -20.27 17.06 9.09
C LEU A 3 -21.05 18.19 8.39
N ASP A 4 -20.69 19.44 8.67
CA ASP A 4 -21.31 20.60 8.03
C ASP A 4 -21.02 20.65 6.52
N LEU A 5 -19.82 20.22 6.11
CA LEU A 5 -19.36 20.25 4.73
C LEU A 5 -20.00 19.14 3.88
N ILE A 6 -20.25 17.98 4.47
CA ILE A 6 -20.85 16.81 3.80
C ILE A 6 -22.38 16.77 3.92
N ARG A 7 -22.98 17.76 4.57
CA ARG A 7 -24.43 17.83 4.81
C ARG A 7 -25.23 17.84 3.51
N GLU A 8 -24.86 18.73 2.60
CA GLU A 8 -25.64 18.99 1.38
C GLU A 8 -25.21 18.08 0.20
N ASN A 9 -24.04 17.45 0.28
CA ASN A 9 -23.47 16.69 -0.83
C ASN A 9 -22.90 15.34 -0.37
N PRO A 10 -23.12 14.26 -1.14
CA PRO A 10 -22.44 13.00 -0.91
C PRO A 10 -20.92 13.17 -0.90
N ALA A 11 -20.25 12.44 -0.01
CA ALA A 11 -18.80 12.52 0.15
C ALA A 11 -18.16 11.14 0.25
N THR A 12 -16.96 11.01 -0.31
CA THR A 12 -16.08 9.86 -0.08
C THR A 12 -14.80 10.35 0.57
N ILE A 13 -14.53 9.88 1.78
CA ILE A 13 -13.31 10.18 2.54
C ILE A 13 -12.36 9.00 2.32
N ILE A 14 -11.13 9.29 1.91
CA ILE A 14 -10.09 8.29 1.70
C ILE A 14 -8.97 8.57 2.70
N LEU A 15 -8.66 7.58 3.53
CA LEU A 15 -7.53 7.60 4.46
C LEU A 15 -6.50 6.59 4.00
N ASP A 16 -5.30 7.06 3.67
CA ASP A 16 -4.19 6.21 3.24
C ASP A 16 -3.22 5.97 4.38
N ALA A 17 -2.70 4.75 4.49
CA ALA A 17 -1.70 4.30 5.47
C ALA A 17 -2.08 4.61 6.93
N LEU A 18 -3.25 4.11 7.36
CA LEU A 18 -3.76 4.32 8.72
C LEU A 18 -2.79 3.83 9.83
N ASP A 19 -1.98 2.82 9.54
CA ASP A 19 -0.95 2.28 10.44
C ASP A 19 0.19 3.27 10.75
N GLU A 20 0.40 4.28 9.90
CA GLU A 20 1.39 5.35 10.12
C GLU A 20 0.88 6.46 11.06
N CYS A 21 -0.37 6.40 11.50
CA CYS A 21 -0.90 7.29 12.52
C CYS A 21 -0.40 6.89 13.91
N ASP A 22 -0.19 7.90 14.77
CA ASP A 22 0.21 7.69 16.17
C ASP A 22 -0.71 6.68 16.87
N PRO A 23 -0.16 5.53 17.34
CA PRO A 23 -0.96 4.52 18.02
C PRO A 23 -1.68 5.06 19.27
N GLY A 24 -1.11 6.08 19.93
CA GLY A 24 -1.70 6.70 21.12
C GLY A 24 -3.01 7.43 20.86
N SER A 25 -3.16 8.07 19.70
CA SER A 25 -4.37 8.81 19.32
C SER A 25 -5.26 8.08 18.29
N ARG A 26 -4.86 6.89 17.82
CA ARG A 26 -5.57 6.14 16.78
C ARG A 26 -7.02 5.82 17.15
N HIS A 27 -7.29 5.60 18.44
CA HIS A 27 -8.65 5.39 18.94
C HIS A 27 -9.56 6.60 18.69
N GLU A 28 -9.08 7.81 18.98
CA GLU A 28 -9.83 9.07 18.76
C GLU A 28 -10.16 9.26 17.28
N LEU A 29 -9.25 8.89 16.38
CA LEU A 29 -9.50 8.89 14.95
C LEU A 29 -10.66 7.96 14.58
N PHE A 30 -10.68 6.73 15.09
CA PHE A 30 -11.81 5.82 14.86
C PHE A 30 -13.13 6.35 15.42
N GLU A 31 -13.12 6.97 16.60
CA GLU A 31 -14.32 7.59 17.17
C GLU A 31 -14.85 8.74 16.29
N ALA A 32 -13.95 9.58 15.78
CA ALA A 32 -14.32 10.65 14.87
C ALA A 32 -14.90 10.13 13.54
N LEU A 33 -14.35 9.03 12.99
CA LEU A 33 -14.89 8.42 11.78
C LEU A 33 -16.28 7.80 12.02
N ASP A 34 -16.46 7.13 13.16
CA ASP A 34 -17.77 6.61 13.56
C ASP A 34 -18.78 7.74 13.74
N GLU A 35 -18.38 8.86 14.35
CA GLU A 35 -19.21 10.05 14.50
C GLU A 35 -19.62 10.62 13.13
N ILE A 36 -18.68 10.71 12.20
CA ILE A 36 -18.95 11.20 10.83
C ILE A 36 -19.98 10.30 10.13
N VAL A 37 -19.82 8.98 10.22
CA VAL A 37 -20.76 8.04 9.59
C VAL A 37 -22.13 8.08 10.27
N ALA A 38 -22.16 8.16 11.61
CA ALA A 38 -23.41 8.13 12.37
C ALA A 38 -24.23 9.42 12.26
N LYS A 39 -23.57 10.57 12.13
CA LYS A 39 -24.23 11.90 12.12
C LYS A 39 -24.37 12.51 10.73
N SER A 40 -23.87 11.87 9.68
CA SER A 40 -24.02 12.41 8.33
C SER A 40 -25.49 12.41 7.90
N GLU A 41 -25.96 13.56 7.40
CA GLU A 41 -27.32 13.72 6.85
C GLU A 41 -27.41 13.25 5.38
N ASN A 42 -26.28 12.85 4.78
CA ASN A 42 -26.18 12.44 3.38
C ASN A 42 -25.30 11.18 3.22
N VAL A 43 -25.18 10.68 1.99
CA VAL A 43 -24.37 9.49 1.70
C VAL A 43 -22.89 9.82 1.93
N THR A 44 -22.32 9.26 2.99
CA THR A 44 -20.89 9.36 3.30
C THR A 44 -20.25 7.98 3.28
N LYS A 45 -19.20 7.83 2.46
CA LYS A 45 -18.40 6.62 2.38
C LYS A 45 -17.01 6.92 2.93
N ILE A 46 -16.48 5.98 3.70
CA ILE A 46 -15.11 6.05 4.19
C ILE A 46 -14.37 4.84 3.64
N PHE A 47 -13.24 5.10 3.00
CA PHE A 47 -12.33 4.07 2.49
C PHE A 47 -10.97 4.25 3.17
N LEU A 48 -10.42 3.14 3.65
CA LEU A 48 -9.22 3.10 4.49
C LEU A 48 -8.22 2.16 3.84
N THR A 49 -6.94 2.49 3.90
CA THR A 49 -5.84 1.55 3.67
C THR A 49 -5.00 1.43 4.94
N SER A 50 -4.47 0.24 5.19
CA SER A 50 -3.62 -0.02 6.36
C SER A 50 -2.83 -1.30 6.15
N ARG A 51 -1.67 -1.41 6.80
CA ARG A 51 -1.06 -2.71 7.11
C ARG A 51 -1.89 -3.45 8.17
N GLY A 52 -1.66 -4.76 8.28
CA GLY A 52 -2.40 -5.66 9.15
C GLY A 52 -2.03 -5.54 10.64
N ASP A 53 -2.00 -4.33 11.19
CA ASP A 53 -1.82 -4.11 12.62
C ASP A 53 -3.01 -4.69 13.40
N GLY A 54 -2.72 -5.39 14.50
CA GLY A 54 -3.72 -6.19 15.22
C GLY A 54 -4.89 -5.37 15.79
N ASP A 55 -4.62 -4.16 16.26
CA ASP A 55 -5.64 -3.21 16.75
C ASP A 55 -6.56 -2.72 15.62
N ILE A 56 -5.99 -2.39 14.46
CA ILE A 56 -6.74 -1.95 13.27
C ILE A 56 -7.63 -3.08 12.75
N VAL A 57 -7.07 -4.28 12.59
CA VAL A 57 -7.82 -5.47 12.15
C VAL A 57 -8.96 -5.78 13.10
N CYS A 58 -8.73 -5.70 14.42
CA CYS A 58 -9.76 -5.96 15.41
C CYS A 58 -10.87 -4.89 15.36
N ARG A 59 -10.52 -3.61 15.26
CA ARG A 59 -11.48 -2.50 15.20
C ARG A 59 -12.35 -2.54 13.94
N LEU A 60 -11.76 -2.95 12.81
CA LEU A 60 -12.43 -2.99 11.52
C LEU A 60 -13.06 -4.35 11.19
N ALA A 61 -12.98 -5.35 12.08
CA ALA A 61 -13.47 -6.71 11.81
C ALA A 61 -14.96 -6.79 11.42
N SER A 62 -15.78 -5.86 11.90
CA SER A 62 -17.22 -5.76 11.58
C SER A 62 -17.51 -4.98 10.30
N THR A 63 -16.48 -4.42 9.64
CA THR A 63 -16.62 -3.63 8.41
C THR A 63 -16.24 -4.46 7.17
N PRO A 64 -16.67 -4.06 5.96
CA PRO A 64 -16.23 -4.71 4.73
C PRO A 64 -14.72 -4.51 4.52
N ASN A 65 -13.94 -5.59 4.60
CA ASN A 65 -12.50 -5.56 4.42
C ASN A 65 -12.07 -6.27 3.13
N ILE A 66 -11.14 -5.66 2.39
CA ILE A 66 -10.47 -6.29 1.25
C ILE A 66 -9.03 -6.57 1.65
N TYR A 67 -8.70 -7.84 1.84
CA TYR A 67 -7.35 -8.26 2.19
C TYR A 67 -6.52 -8.54 0.94
N ILE A 68 -5.45 -7.77 0.79
CA ILE A 68 -4.42 -7.98 -0.22
C ILE A 68 -3.26 -8.68 0.47
N SER A 69 -2.94 -9.92 0.08
CA SER A 69 -1.85 -10.68 0.70
C SER A 69 -0.67 -10.85 -0.24
N ALA A 70 0.53 -10.81 0.34
CA ALA A 70 1.80 -11.06 -0.33
C ALA A 70 1.79 -12.35 -1.17
N GLN A 71 1.20 -13.42 -0.61
CA GLN A 71 1.11 -14.73 -1.26
C GLN A 71 0.30 -14.67 -2.56
N LYS A 72 -0.82 -13.94 -2.56
CA LYS A 72 -1.67 -13.75 -3.74
C LYS A 72 -1.04 -12.80 -4.76
N ASN A 73 -0.26 -11.83 -4.30
CA ASN A 73 0.36 -10.81 -5.16
C ASN A 73 1.73 -11.21 -5.71
N SER A 74 2.35 -12.28 -5.20
CA SER A 74 3.70 -12.72 -5.57
C SER A 74 3.88 -12.90 -7.09
N LEU A 75 2.88 -13.47 -7.77
CA LEU A 75 2.91 -13.64 -9.23
C LEU A 75 2.85 -12.30 -9.98
N ASP A 76 2.00 -11.39 -9.52
CA ASP A 76 1.82 -10.07 -10.13
C ASP A 76 3.04 -9.19 -9.91
N ILE A 77 3.66 -9.26 -8.73
CA ILE A 77 4.94 -8.60 -8.42
C ILE A 77 6.04 -9.15 -9.33
N ARG A 78 6.15 -10.47 -9.49
CA ARG A 78 7.13 -11.08 -10.37
C ARG A 78 6.96 -10.63 -11.82
N ARG A 79 5.70 -10.55 -12.29
CA ARG A 79 5.36 -10.04 -13.63
C ARG A 79 5.73 -8.57 -13.78
N PHE A 80 5.40 -7.76 -12.78
CA PHE A 80 5.74 -6.34 -12.76
C PHE A 80 7.26 -6.15 -12.85
N ILE A 81 8.03 -6.80 -11.97
CA ILE A 81 9.50 -6.71 -11.96
C ILE A 81 10.07 -7.15 -13.30
N ALA A 82 9.59 -8.25 -13.89
CA ALA A 82 10.03 -8.71 -15.21
C ALA A 82 9.78 -7.66 -16.29
N SER A 83 8.57 -7.11 -16.35
CA SER A 83 8.18 -6.10 -17.34
C SER A 83 8.97 -4.80 -17.17
N GLU A 84 9.22 -4.39 -15.93
CA GLU A 84 9.93 -3.15 -15.64
C GLU A 84 11.42 -3.29 -15.91
N LEU A 85 12.01 -4.47 -15.62
CA LEU A 85 13.40 -4.77 -15.95
C LEU A 85 13.62 -4.79 -17.46
N GLU A 86 12.70 -5.36 -18.23
CA GLU A 86 12.73 -5.31 -19.70
C GLU A 86 12.65 -3.86 -20.19
N ARG A 87 11.68 -3.09 -19.67
CA ARG A 87 11.49 -1.68 -20.01
C ARG A 87 12.74 -0.82 -19.75
N VAL A 88 13.41 -0.96 -18.61
CA VAL A 88 14.61 -0.15 -18.29
C VAL A 88 15.84 -0.56 -19.09
N VAL A 89 15.95 -1.82 -19.49
CA VAL A 89 17.02 -2.32 -20.36
C VAL A 89 16.83 -1.79 -21.79
N GLU A 90 15.61 -1.91 -22.35
CA GLU A 90 15.29 -1.40 -23.68
C GLU A 90 15.50 0.11 -23.80
N ASN A 91 15.09 0.86 -22.76
CA ASN A 91 15.28 2.30 -22.70
C ASN A 91 16.71 2.72 -22.34
N LYS A 92 17.65 1.77 -22.21
CA LYS A 92 19.06 2.01 -21.86
C LYS A 92 19.25 2.74 -20.52
N GLN A 93 18.25 2.68 -19.64
CA GLN A 93 18.28 3.28 -18.31
C GLN A 93 19.09 2.42 -17.32
N LEU A 94 19.22 1.12 -17.60
CA LEU A 94 20.05 0.20 -16.84
C LEU A 94 21.25 -0.27 -17.68
N LEU A 95 22.46 0.03 -17.20
CA LEU A 95 23.73 -0.35 -17.86
C LEU A 95 23.76 -0.06 -19.37
N VAL A 96 23.12 1.03 -19.81
CA VAL A 96 23.02 1.43 -21.23
C VAL A 96 22.41 0.33 -22.12
N GLY A 97 21.58 -0.54 -21.54
CA GLY A 97 20.93 -1.67 -22.20
C GLY A 97 21.81 -2.93 -22.32
N GLN A 98 23.04 -2.90 -21.80
CA GLN A 98 23.98 -4.03 -21.82
C GLN A 98 23.88 -4.83 -20.51
N VAL A 99 22.77 -5.56 -20.35
CA VAL A 99 22.53 -6.42 -19.18
C VAL A 99 22.65 -7.87 -19.60
N SER A 100 23.55 -8.62 -18.96
CA SER A 100 23.69 -10.06 -19.21
C SER A 100 22.50 -10.84 -18.65
N ASP A 101 22.18 -11.99 -19.24
CA ASP A 101 21.09 -12.84 -18.72
C ASP A 101 21.33 -13.27 -17.28
N LYS A 102 22.61 -13.47 -16.89
CA LYS A 102 22.98 -13.77 -15.52
C LYS A 102 22.61 -12.63 -14.57
N LEU A 103 23.00 -11.40 -14.90
CA LEU A 103 22.69 -10.22 -14.08
C LEU A 103 21.17 -9.94 -14.06
N ARG A 104 20.47 -10.20 -15.18
CA ARG A 104 19.02 -10.10 -15.26
C ARG A 104 18.36 -11.03 -14.24
N GLN A 105 18.79 -12.29 -14.15
CA GLN A 105 18.27 -13.24 -13.16
C GLN A 105 18.64 -12.83 -11.73
N GLU A 106 19.87 -12.40 -11.48
CA GLU A 106 20.29 -11.93 -10.15
C GLU A 106 19.43 -10.74 -9.67
N ILE A 107 19.12 -9.79 -10.55
CA ILE A 107 18.23 -8.66 -10.25
C ILE A 107 16.80 -9.16 -9.99
N MET A 108 16.28 -10.05 -10.84
CA MET A 108 14.95 -10.64 -10.65
C MET A 108 14.83 -11.32 -9.29
N ASP A 109 15.78 -12.18 -8.94
CA ASP A 109 15.75 -12.93 -7.68
C ASP A 109 15.85 -11.99 -6.47
N ALA A 110 16.78 -11.03 -6.50
CA ALA A 110 16.95 -10.06 -5.42
C ALA A 110 15.71 -9.16 -5.23
N LEU A 111 15.09 -8.70 -6.32
CA LEU A 111 13.89 -7.85 -6.23
C LEU A 111 12.67 -8.66 -5.78
N ASN A 112 12.51 -9.91 -6.22
CA ASN A 112 11.40 -10.77 -5.77
C ASN A 112 11.55 -11.17 -4.30
N GLU A 113 12.77 -11.46 -3.84
CA GLU A 113 13.06 -11.77 -2.44
C GLU A 113 12.78 -10.55 -1.53
N ARG A 114 13.24 -9.36 -1.95
CA ARG A 114 13.07 -8.13 -1.16
C ARG A 114 11.69 -7.50 -1.24
N ALA A 115 10.91 -7.82 -2.28
CA ALA A 115 9.57 -7.25 -2.41
C ALA A 115 8.66 -7.67 -1.26
N ASP A 116 8.86 -8.83 -0.63
CA ASP A 116 8.03 -9.35 0.50
C ASP A 116 6.51 -9.15 0.30
N GLY A 117 6.04 -9.24 -0.96
CA GLY A 117 4.64 -8.99 -1.30
C GLY A 117 4.19 -7.52 -1.35
N MET A 118 5.09 -6.58 -1.10
CA MET A 118 4.92 -5.14 -1.26
C MET A 118 5.50 -4.67 -2.60
N TYR A 119 4.84 -3.69 -3.22
CA TYR A 119 5.48 -2.89 -4.25
C TYR A 119 6.51 -1.99 -3.58
N VAL A 120 7.79 -2.26 -3.81
CA VAL A 120 8.89 -1.41 -3.32
C VAL A 120 9.56 -0.75 -4.53
N PRO A 121 9.58 0.59 -4.62
CA PRO A 121 10.28 1.28 -5.69
C PRO A 121 11.75 0.84 -5.75
N ALA A 122 12.29 0.66 -6.96
CA ALA A 122 13.66 0.18 -7.16
C ALA A 122 14.72 1.05 -6.45
N GLU A 123 14.45 2.35 -6.28
CA GLU A 123 15.28 3.31 -5.54
C GLU A 123 15.42 2.93 -4.05
N VAL A 124 14.34 2.45 -3.44
CA VAL A 124 14.31 2.03 -2.03
C VAL A 124 15.05 0.70 -1.85
N LEU A 125 14.92 -0.22 -2.82
CA LEU A 125 15.62 -1.51 -2.81
C LEU A 125 17.13 -1.36 -3.00
N ALA A 126 17.58 -0.36 -3.76
CA ALA A 126 19.00 -0.06 -3.95
C ALA A 126 19.68 0.48 -2.68
N GLY A 127 18.92 1.08 -1.76
CA GLY A 127 19.43 1.66 -0.50
C GLY A 127 19.28 0.76 0.73
N TYR A 128 18.52 -0.35 0.66
CA TYR A 128 18.23 -1.18 1.82
C TYR A 128 19.36 -2.19 2.13
N ARG A 129 19.90 -2.10 3.35
CA ARG A 129 20.82 -3.07 3.95
C ARG A 129 20.05 -3.82 5.04
N PRO A 130 19.82 -5.14 4.92
CA PRO A 130 19.12 -5.89 5.96
C PRO A 130 19.92 -5.87 7.28
N PRO A 131 19.24 -5.90 8.44
CA PRO A 131 19.93 -6.09 9.72
C PRO A 131 20.54 -7.49 9.79
N ASP A 132 21.74 -7.58 10.36
CA ASP A 132 22.53 -8.80 10.57
C ASP A 132 21.81 -9.85 11.44
#